data_AF-A0A938DPV1-F1
#
_entry.id   AF-A0A938DPV1-F1
#
_cell.length_a   1.000
_cell.length_b   1.000
_cell.length_c   1.000
_cell.angle_alpha   90.00
_cell.angle_beta   90.00
_cell.angle_gamma   90.00
#
_symmetry.space_group_name_H-M   'P 1'
#
loop_
_entity.id
_entity.type
_entity.pdbx_description
1 polymer ?
#
loop_
_entity_poly.entity_id
_entity_poly.type
_entity_poly.pdbx_seq_one_letter_code
_entity_poly.pdbx_strand_id
1 'polypeptide(L)'
;MLLPHEQVRFAHNSERQFAKLLDFYGVAWEYEPRTFVLEADRDGNPVQAFTPDFYLPAFDQFIEITTLNQKLVTKKNRKARRLREQHPDVQIKVLYQRDYLHLLVKYGLEPPSQMLEQLGPPQPLDLFPETPERRQSA
;
A
#
# COMPACT_ATOMS: atom_id res chain seq x y z
N MET A 1 -27.18 -2.62 -4.99
CA MET A 1 -26.56 -2.18 -3.72
C MET A 1 -25.33 -1.38 -4.09
N LEU A 2 -25.02 -0.33 -3.32
CA LEU A 2 -23.75 0.38 -3.48
C LEU A 2 -22.60 -0.56 -3.09
N LEU A 3 -21.53 -0.56 -3.88
CA LEU A 3 -20.30 -1.29 -3.56
C LEU A 3 -19.61 -0.65 -2.33
N PRO A 4 -18.83 -1.40 -1.54
CA PRO A 4 -18.15 -0.87 -0.35
C PRO A 4 -17.37 0.44 -0.61
N HIS A 5 -16.61 0.52 -1.71
CA HIS A 5 -15.83 1.73 -2.02
C HIS A 5 -16.68 2.96 -2.35
N GLU A 6 -17.95 2.78 -2.74
CA GLU A 6 -18.86 3.89 -3.04
C GLU A 6 -19.37 4.56 -1.76
N GLN A 7 -19.24 3.89 -0.61
CA GLN A 7 -19.71 4.36 0.69
C GLN A 7 -18.64 5.16 1.44
N VAL A 8 -17.38 5.13 0.99
CA VAL A 8 -16.23 5.76 1.66
C VAL A 8 -15.80 7.05 0.95
N ARG A 9 -15.48 8.07 1.74
CA ARG A 9 -14.87 9.32 1.26
C ARG A 9 -13.35 9.24 1.40
N PHE A 10 -12.69 8.83 0.32
CA PHE A 10 -11.23 8.76 0.25
C PHE A 10 -10.57 10.14 0.17
N ALA A 11 -9.42 10.29 0.84
CA ALA A 11 -8.59 11.48 0.79
C ALA A 11 -7.95 11.67 -0.59
N HIS A 12 -7.58 10.57 -1.27
CA HIS A 12 -6.96 10.61 -2.59
C HIS A 12 -7.66 9.68 -3.60
N ASN A 13 -7.62 10.04 -4.89
CA ASN A 13 -8.19 9.20 -5.94
C ASN A 13 -7.49 7.82 -6.04
N SER A 14 -6.20 7.75 -5.78
CA SER A 14 -5.45 6.48 -5.78
C SER A 14 -5.99 5.46 -4.77
N GLU A 15 -6.43 5.92 -3.59
CA GLU A 15 -7.05 5.07 -2.57
C GLU A 15 -8.41 4.55 -3.06
N ARG A 16 -9.25 5.44 -3.59
CA ARG A 16 -10.56 5.04 -4.16
C ARG A 16 -10.41 3.96 -5.22
N GLN A 17 -9.44 4.12 -6.11
CA GLN A 17 -9.22 3.18 -7.20
C GLN A 17 -8.69 1.83 -6.69
N PHE A 18 -7.84 1.84 -5.66
CA PHE A 18 -7.40 0.61 -5.00
C PHE A 18 -8.57 -0.11 -4.31
N ALA A 19 -9.42 0.61 -3.58
CA ALA A 19 -10.62 0.05 -2.97
C ALA A 19 -11.58 -0.56 -4.02
N LYS A 20 -11.78 0.12 -5.16
CA LYS A 20 -12.57 -0.40 -6.28
C LYS A 20 -11.98 -1.70 -6.85
N LEU A 21 -10.66 -1.82 -6.90
CA LEU A 21 -9.99 -3.05 -7.32
C LEU A 21 -10.22 -4.19 -6.33
N LEU A 22 -10.12 -3.91 -5.04
CA LEU A 22 -10.38 -4.90 -3.99
C LEU A 22 -11.83 -5.38 -4.04
N ASP A 23 -12.80 -4.47 -4.20
CA ASP A 23 -14.22 -4.80 -4.39
C ASP A 23 -14.43 -5.70 -5.62
N PHE A 24 -13.75 -5.40 -6.74
CA PHE A 24 -13.85 -6.19 -7.96
C PHE A 24 -13.38 -7.64 -7.76
N TYR A 25 -12.31 -7.84 -6.99
CA TYR A 25 -11.80 -9.18 -6.65
C TYR A 25 -12.47 -9.81 -5.41
N GLY A 26 -13.44 -9.13 -4.79
CA GLY A 26 -14.11 -9.61 -3.58
C GLY A 26 -13.19 -9.69 -2.36
N VAL A 27 -12.11 -8.90 -2.32
CA VAL A 27 -11.20 -8.83 -1.19
C VAL A 27 -11.78 -7.86 -0.16
N ALA A 28 -12.00 -8.33 1.07
CA ALA A 28 -12.45 -7.47 2.16
C ALA A 28 -11.34 -6.49 2.60
N TRP A 29 -11.73 -5.25 2.92
CA TRP A 29 -10.82 -4.20 3.34
C TRP A 29 -11.46 -3.21 4.31
N GLU A 30 -10.60 -2.54 5.08
CA GLU A 30 -10.96 -1.43 5.96
C GLU A 30 -10.10 -0.22 5.61
N TYR A 31 -10.67 0.99 5.62
CA TYR A 31 -9.98 2.24 5.29
C TYR A 31 -9.54 2.98 6.56
N GLU A 32 -8.28 3.39 6.61
CA GLU A 32 -7.64 4.04 7.77
C GLU A 32 -7.98 3.42 9.15
N PRO A 33 -7.91 2.08 9.32
CA PRO A 33 -8.53 1.40 10.46
C PRO A 33 -7.79 1.62 11.78
N ARG A 34 -6.50 1.98 11.72
CA ARG A 34 -5.67 2.13 12.92
C ARG A 34 -4.58 3.17 12.73
N THR A 35 -4.46 4.04 13.73
CA THR A 35 -3.35 4.99 13.87
C THR A 35 -2.31 4.45 14.84
N PHE A 36 -1.05 4.46 14.43
CA PHE A 36 0.10 4.08 15.24
C PHE A 36 0.89 5.32 15.62
N VAL A 37 1.14 5.51 16.92
CA VAL A 37 2.01 6.57 17.42
C VAL A 37 3.46 6.11 17.27
N LEU A 38 4.24 6.82 16.45
CA LEU A 38 5.64 6.51 16.15
C LEU A 38 6.64 7.31 17.01
N GLU A 39 6.21 8.44 17.55
CA GLU A 39 7.04 9.31 18.39
C GLU A 39 6.12 10.11 19.32
N ALA A 40 6.50 10.21 20.59
CA ALA A 40 5.80 11.00 21.60
C ALA A 40 6.76 11.99 22.26
N ASP A 41 6.22 13.12 22.72
CA ASP A 41 7.00 14.10 23.49
C ASP A 41 7.19 13.65 24.96
N ARG A 42 7.83 14.51 25.77
CA ARG A 42 8.11 14.22 27.19
C ARG A 42 6.85 14.10 28.04
N ASP A 43 5.75 14.69 27.59
CA ASP A 43 4.46 14.67 28.27
C ASP A 43 3.56 13.54 27.75
N GLY A 44 4.06 12.72 26.81
CA GLY A 44 3.36 11.59 26.22
C GLY A 44 2.45 11.93 25.04
N ASN A 45 2.47 13.16 24.53
CA ASN A 45 1.64 13.54 23.40
C ASN A 45 2.24 13.02 22.08
N PRO A 46 1.42 12.49 21.14
CA PRO A 46 1.91 12.06 19.84
C PRO A 46 2.53 13.20 19.02
N VAL A 47 3.83 13.10 18.74
CA VAL A 47 4.59 14.02 17.86
C VAL A 47 4.58 13.52 16.42
N GLN A 48 4.65 12.21 16.26
CA GLN A 48 4.53 11.57 14.95
C GLN A 48 3.61 10.37 15.04
N ALA A 49 2.65 10.31 14.12
CA ALA A 49 1.79 9.15 13.95
C ALA A 49 1.76 8.70 12.49
N PHE A 50 1.30 7.47 12.30
CA PHE A 50 1.13 6.86 11.00
C PHE A 50 -0.15 6.04 10.98
N THR A 51 -1.00 6.32 9.99
CA THR A 51 -2.28 5.65 9.77
C THR A 51 -2.19 5.06 8.37
N PRO A 52 -2.03 3.74 8.24
CA PRO A 52 -1.98 3.11 6.93
C PRO A 52 -3.32 3.26 6.21
N ASP A 53 -3.26 3.48 4.89
CA ASP A 53 -4.45 3.73 4.09
C ASP A 53 -5.48 2.58 4.15
N PHE A 54 -5.03 1.32 4.17
CA PHE A 54 -5.92 0.14 4.23
C PHE A 54 -5.43 -0.96 5.19
N TYR A 55 -6.37 -1.79 5.64
CA TYR A 55 -6.12 -3.11 6.22
C TYR A 55 -6.88 -4.18 5.44
N LEU A 56 -6.23 -5.32 5.20
CA LEU A 56 -6.81 -6.48 4.53
C LEU A 56 -6.94 -7.63 5.55
N PRO A 57 -8.12 -7.86 6.14
CA PRO A 57 -8.29 -8.84 7.22
C PRO A 57 -7.89 -10.26 6.86
N ALA A 58 -8.16 -10.69 5.62
CA ALA A 58 -7.82 -12.03 5.14
C ALA A 58 -6.30 -12.32 5.13
N PHE A 59 -5.46 -11.28 5.16
CA PHE A 59 -4.01 -11.39 5.10
C PHE A 59 -3.31 -10.82 6.33
N ASP A 60 -4.07 -10.30 7.31
CA ASP A 60 -3.56 -9.53 8.44
C ASP A 60 -2.52 -8.48 8.03
N GLN A 61 -2.83 -7.70 7.00
CA GLN A 61 -1.86 -6.86 6.30
C GLN A 61 -2.36 -5.42 6.15
N PHE A 62 -1.59 -4.47 6.66
CA PHE A 62 -1.75 -3.05 6.37
C PHE A 62 -1.12 -2.69 5.02
N ILE A 63 -1.77 -1.82 4.28
CA ILE A 63 -1.32 -1.30 2.99
C ILE A 63 -1.27 0.22 3.05
N GLU A 64 -0.16 0.78 2.59
CA GLU A 64 0.03 2.21 2.37
C GLU A 64 0.18 2.47 0.87
N ILE A 65 -0.72 3.24 0.28
CA ILE A 65 -0.67 3.65 -1.12
C ILE A 65 0.31 4.81 -1.28
N THR A 66 1.18 4.68 -2.26
CA THR A 66 2.18 5.71 -2.59
C THR A 66 2.05 6.13 -4.05
N THR A 67 2.10 7.45 -4.26
CA THR A 67 2.16 8.06 -5.59
C THR A 67 3.61 8.22 -6.04
N LEU A 68 3.81 8.64 -7.29
CA LEU A 68 5.13 8.83 -7.90
C LEU A 68 6.02 9.93 -7.29
N ASN A 69 5.50 10.76 -6.38
CA ASN A 69 6.30 11.86 -5.85
C ASN A 69 7.36 11.32 -4.89
N GLN A 70 8.60 11.19 -5.37
CA GLN A 70 9.74 10.63 -4.63
C GLN A 70 9.94 11.25 -3.24
N LYS A 71 9.69 12.56 -3.06
CA LYS A 71 9.82 13.19 -1.73
C LYS A 71 8.78 12.68 -0.74
N LEU A 72 7.57 12.40 -1.20
CA LEU A 72 6.50 11.83 -0.37
C LEU A 72 6.75 10.35 -0.09
N VAL A 73 7.20 9.60 -1.10
CA VAL A 73 7.61 8.19 -1.01
C VAL A 73 8.64 7.99 0.10
N THR A 74 9.70 8.80 0.14
CA THR A 74 10.76 8.68 1.16
C THR A 74 10.21 8.91 2.58
N LYS A 75 9.29 9.87 2.75
CA LYS A 75 8.65 10.13 4.04
C LYS A 75 7.74 8.98 4.47
N LYS A 76 6.91 8.44 3.57
CA LYS A 76 6.04 7.28 3.83
C LYS A 76 6.85 6.05 4.18
N ASN A 77 7.91 5.75 3.42
CA ASN A 77 8.81 4.64 3.71
C ASN A 77 9.53 4.77 5.06
N ARG A 78 9.94 5.99 5.44
CA ARG A 78 10.53 6.22 6.76
C ARG A 78 9.54 5.92 7.90
N LYS A 79 8.28 6.34 7.76
CA LYS A 79 7.23 6.02 8.74
C LYS A 79 6.96 4.52 8.80
N ALA A 80 6.85 3.84 7.66
CA ALA A 80 6.64 2.40 7.61
C ALA A 80 7.83 1.60 8.20
N ARG A 81 9.07 2.08 8.05
CA ARG A 81 10.23 1.48 8.71
C ARG A 81 10.16 1.63 10.22
N ARG A 82 9.91 2.85 10.72
CA ARG A 82 9.70 3.10 12.16
C ARG A 82 8.57 2.27 12.74
N LEU A 83 7.47 2.11 12.00
CA LEU A 83 6.36 1.26 12.41
C LEU A 83 6.83 -0.18 12.63
N ARG A 84 7.56 -0.77 11.67
CA ARG A 84 8.08 -2.14 11.80
C ARG A 84 9.10 -2.31 12.91
N GLU A 85 9.89 -1.26 13.20
CA GLU A 85 10.85 -1.26 14.31
C GLU A 85 10.13 -1.28 15.68
N GLN A 86 9.02 -0.56 15.82
CA GLN A 86 8.30 -0.42 17.10
C GLN A 86 7.19 -1.46 17.28
N HIS A 87 6.61 -1.94 16.18
CA HIS A 87 5.52 -2.89 16.11
C HIS A 87 5.89 -4.03 15.13
N PRO A 88 6.79 -4.95 15.52
CA PRO A 88 7.31 -5.99 14.64
C PRO A 88 6.24 -7.03 14.25
N ASP A 89 5.15 -7.11 14.99
CA ASP A 89 3.96 -7.91 14.72
C ASP A 89 3.09 -7.32 13.60
N VAL A 90 3.21 -6.01 13.35
CA VAL A 90 2.40 -5.33 12.34
C VAL A 90 2.97 -5.53 10.95
N GLN A 91 2.23 -6.28 10.12
CA GLN A 91 2.56 -6.42 8.71
C GLN A 91 2.11 -5.16 7.96
N ILE A 92 3.06 -4.43 7.37
CA ILE A 92 2.77 -3.30 6.49
C ILE A 92 3.49 -3.40 5.14
N LYS A 93 2.81 -3.06 4.05
CA LYS A 93 3.39 -2.92 2.70
C LYS A 93 3.09 -1.55 2.12
N VAL A 94 4.10 -0.95 1.49
CA VAL A 94 3.95 0.29 0.74
C VAL A 94 3.79 -0.09 -0.73
N LEU A 95 2.65 0.22 -1.33
CA LEU A 95 2.33 -0.10 -2.72
C LEU A 95 2.33 1.15 -3.58
N TYR A 96 3.11 1.13 -4.67
CA TYR A 96 3.05 2.18 -5.67
C TYR A 96 1.87 1.94 -6.59
N GLN A 97 1.11 2.99 -6.86
CA GLN A 97 -0.09 2.88 -7.70
C GLN A 97 0.23 2.34 -9.11
N ARG A 98 1.37 2.74 -9.69
CA ARG A 98 1.77 2.26 -11.03
C ARG A 98 2.11 0.80 -11.05
N ASP A 99 2.75 0.33 -10.00
CA ASP A 99 3.36 -0.99 -9.97
C ASP A 99 2.29 -2.09 -10.00
N TYR A 100 1.15 -1.87 -9.33
CA TYR A 100 0.01 -2.80 -9.46
C TYR A 100 -0.68 -2.69 -10.82
N LEU A 101 -0.78 -1.50 -11.43
CA LEU A 101 -1.37 -1.36 -12.76
C LEU A 101 -0.53 -2.10 -13.81
N HIS A 102 0.80 -2.02 -13.69
CA HIS A 102 1.70 -2.81 -14.53
C HIS A 102 1.57 -4.31 -14.27
N LEU A 103 1.31 -4.73 -13.02
CA LEU A 103 1.07 -6.13 -12.68
C LEU A 103 -0.18 -6.67 -13.37
N LEU A 104 -1.28 -5.92 -13.37
CA LEU A 104 -2.52 -6.31 -14.05
C LEU A 104 -2.27 -6.54 -15.55
N VAL A 105 -1.64 -5.56 -16.21
CA VAL A 105 -1.29 -5.64 -17.64
C VAL A 105 -0.37 -6.84 -17.92
N LYS A 106 0.64 -7.07 -17.08
CA LYS A 106 1.59 -8.18 -17.24
C LYS A 106 0.92 -9.55 -17.19
N TYR A 107 -0.12 -9.72 -16.38
CA TYR A 107 -0.86 -10.98 -16.25
C TYR A 107 -2.05 -11.09 -17.22
N GLY A 108 -2.16 -10.19 -18.20
CA GLY A 108 -3.25 -10.20 -19.18
C GLY A 108 -4.61 -9.83 -18.59
N LEU A 109 -4.61 -9.19 -17.41
CA LEU A 109 -5.81 -8.65 -16.78
C LEU A 109 -5.97 -7.21 -17.26
N GLU A 110 -7.13 -6.90 -17.83
CA GLU A 110 -7.44 -5.54 -18.24
C GLU A 110 -7.57 -4.65 -16.98
N PRO A 111 -6.69 -3.65 -16.78
CA PRO A 111 -6.87 -2.70 -15.71
C PRO A 111 -8.18 -1.92 -15.95
N PRO A 112 -8.86 -1.43 -14.90
CA PRO A 112 -10.09 -0.68 -15.08
C PRO A 112 -9.82 0.52 -16.02
N SER A 113 -10.68 0.73 -17.00
CA SER A 113 -10.47 1.71 -18.08
C SER A 113 -10.21 3.14 -17.58
N GLN A 114 -10.75 3.48 -16.41
CA GLN A 114 -10.52 4.75 -15.69
C GLN A 114 -9.09 4.92 -15.12
N MET A 115 -8.29 3.85 -15.07
CA MET A 115 -6.93 3.84 -14.54
C MET A 115 -5.84 3.88 -15.62
N LEU A 116 -6.21 3.60 -16.88
CA LEU A 116 -5.27 3.51 -18.01
C LEU A 116 -4.60 4.85 -18.33
N GLU A 117 -5.27 5.97 -18.06
CA GLU A 117 -4.76 7.32 -18.35
C GLU A 117 -3.46 7.68 -17.60
N GLN A 118 -3.08 6.91 -16.56
CA GLN A 118 -1.93 7.19 -15.69
C GLN A 118 -0.69 6.32 -15.95
N LEU A 119 -0.75 5.41 -16.93
CA LEU A 119 0.36 4.49 -17.23
C LEU A 119 1.44 5.17 -18.08
N GLY A 120 2.51 5.63 -17.41
CA GLY A 120 3.82 5.82 -18.06
C GLY A 120 4.56 4.49 -18.26
N PRO A 121 5.81 4.47 -18.75
CA PRO A 121 6.57 3.24 -18.95
C PRO A 121 6.78 2.45 -17.65
N PRO A 122 6.83 1.10 -17.70
CA PRO A 122 7.02 0.24 -16.52
C PRO A 122 8.36 0.50 -15.84
N GLN A 123 8.36 0.48 -14.50
CA GLN A 123 9.56 0.32 -13.70
C GLN A 123 9.57 -1.07 -13.05
N PRO A 124 10.74 -1.68 -12.83
CA PRO A 124 10.83 -2.96 -12.13
C PRO A 124 10.24 -2.84 -10.73
N LEU A 125 9.36 -3.78 -10.42
CA LEU A 125 8.69 -3.89 -9.14
C LEU A 125 9.32 -5.05 -8.36
N ASP A 126 10.20 -4.73 -7.41
CA ASP A 126 10.80 -5.72 -6.51
C ASP A 126 9.80 -6.06 -5.38
N LEU A 127 8.74 -6.81 -5.71
CA LEU A 127 7.74 -7.29 -4.74
C LEU A 127 8.27 -8.40 -3.83
N PHE A 128 9.36 -9.04 -4.23
CA PHE A 128 10.03 -10.10 -3.50
C PHE A 128 11.53 -9.79 -3.55
N PRO A 129 12.23 -9.65 -2.41
CA PRO A 129 13.68 -9.66 -2.46
C PRO A 129 14.10 -10.99 -3.10
N GLU A 130 14.95 -10.91 -4.13
CA GLU A 130 15.61 -12.05 -4.76
C GLU A 130 15.97 -13.07 -3.67
N THR A 131 15.37 -14.27 -3.72
CA THR A 131 15.85 -15.40 -2.93
C THR A 131 17.33 -15.54 -3.25
N PRO A 132 18.24 -15.54 -2.27
CA PRO A 132 19.65 -15.71 -2.56
C PRO A 132 19.81 -17.03 -3.28
N GLU A 133 20.19 -16.98 -4.56
CA GLU A 133 20.50 -18.15 -5.35
C GLU A 133 21.48 -19.00 -4.55
N ARG A 134 21.13 -20.28 -4.40
CA ARG A 134 22.05 -21.34 -4.00
C ARG A 134 23.33 -21.12 -4.78
N ARG A 135 24.43 -20.78 -4.09
CA ARG A 135 25.78 -21.05 -4.58
C ARG A 135 25.82 -22.53 -4.93
N GLN A 136 25.65 -22.84 -6.22
CA GLN A 136 25.99 -24.15 -6.72
C GLN A 136 27.51 -24.22 -6.76
N SER A 137 27.98 -25.17 -5.97
CA SER A 137 29.32 -25.69 -5.92
C SER A 137 29.82 -26.06 -7.32
N ALA A 138 30.99 -25.57 -7.69
CA ALA A 138 32.00 -26.24 -8.50
C ALA A 138 33.34 -25.55 -8.27
#